data_AF-A0A3N0IR97-F1
#
_entry.id   AF-A0A3N0IR97-F1
#
_cell.length_a   1.000
_cell.length_b   1.000
_cell.length_c   1.000
_cell.angle_alpha   90.00
_cell.angle_beta   90.00
_cell.angle_gamma   90.00
#
_symmetry.space_group_name_H-M   'P 1'
#
loop_
_entity.id
_entity.type
_entity.pdbx_description
1 polymer ?
#
loop_
_entity_poly.entity_id
_entity_poly.type
_entity_poly.pdbx_seq_one_letter_code
_entity_poly.pdbx_strand_id
1 'polypeptide(L)' 'MAKKIVDEGEEDIMEYLDLESAEVVYPAREVRKINVDMPPWMVDALDREAKRVGVTRQAVIKMWLAERLDAEAHRTA' A
#
# COMPACT_ATOMS: atom_id res chain seq x y z
N MET A 1 16.23 16.46 -32.58
CA MET A 1 17.00 15.30 -32.09
C MET A 1 16.88 15.30 -30.57
N ALA A 2 15.95 14.54 -29.98
CA ALA A 2 15.90 14.42 -28.52
C ALA A 2 17.02 13.45 -28.09
N LYS A 3 18.07 13.97 -27.44
CA LYS A 3 19.15 13.13 -26.89
C LYS A 3 18.49 12.29 -25.77
N LYS A 4 18.50 10.97 -25.94
CA LYS A 4 18.13 10.04 -24.88
C LYS A 4 19.31 10.04 -23.90
N ILE A 5 19.14 10.68 -22.74
CA ILE A 5 20.22 10.96 -21.77
C ILE A 5 20.30 9.90 -20.66
N VAL A 6 19.39 8.93 -20.67
CA VAL A 6 19.30 7.89 -19.65
C VAL A 6 19.65 6.57 -20.31
N ASP A 7 20.92 6.19 -20.21
CA ASP A 7 21.41 4.85 -20.52
C ASP A 7 22.44 4.43 -19.47
N GLU A 8 22.29 3.18 -19.00
CA GLU A 8 23.27 2.32 -18.30
C GLU A 8 24.16 2.90 -17.19
N GLY A 9 23.82 4.06 -16.62
CA GLY A 9 24.49 4.63 -15.44
C GLY A 9 25.87 5.22 -15.71
N GLU A 10 26.20 5.52 -16.98
CA GLU A 10 27.51 6.07 -17.36
C GLU A 10 27.57 7.62 -17.30
N GLU A 11 26.43 8.33 -17.38
CA GLU A 11 26.37 9.79 -17.32
C GLU A 11 25.73 10.28 -16.00
N ASP A 12 26.36 11.26 -15.33
CA ASP A 12 25.80 11.98 -14.19
C ASP A 12 24.72 12.95 -14.69
N ILE A 13 23.47 12.74 -14.24
CA ILE A 13 22.30 13.53 -14.66
C ILE A 13 21.88 14.58 -13.63
N MET A 14 22.65 14.77 -12.54
CA MET A 14 22.27 15.64 -11.43
C MET A 14 22.01 17.09 -11.85
N GLU A 15 22.71 17.58 -12.88
CA GLU A 15 22.53 18.94 -13.43
C GLU A 15 21.19 19.14 -14.16
N TYR A 16 20.52 18.06 -14.57
CA TYR A 16 19.22 18.09 -15.25
C TYR A 16 18.04 17.91 -14.29
N LEU A 17 18.31 17.61 -13.01
CA LEU A 17 17.28 17.42 -11.99
C LEU A 17 16.97 18.75 -11.30
N ASP A 18 15.71 19.17 -11.37
CA ASP A 18 15.21 20.27 -10.55
C ASP A 18 14.99 19.79 -9.11
N LEU A 19 16.05 19.89 -8.30
CA LEU A 19 16.02 19.52 -6.89
C LEU A 19 15.37 20.59 -6.02
N GLU A 20 15.24 21.82 -6.50
CA GLU A 20 14.61 22.91 -5.75
C GLU A 20 13.09 22.73 -5.66
N SER A 21 12.47 22.21 -6.72
CA SER A 21 11.04 21.86 -6.75
C SER A 21 10.74 20.39 -6.44
N ALA A 22 11.77 19.59 -6.16
CA ALA A 22 11.62 18.17 -5.89
C ALA A 22 10.77 17.94 -4.62
N GLU A 23 9.60 17.32 -4.80
CA GLU A 23 8.74 16.91 -3.71
C GLU A 23 8.95 15.41 -3.42
N VAL A 24 9.23 15.07 -2.17
CA VAL A 24 9.16 13.67 -1.71
C VAL A 24 7.68 13.35 -1.48
N VAL A 25 7.02 12.84 -2.52
CA VAL A 25 5.64 12.36 -2.41
C VAL A 25 5.64 11.07 -1.60
N TYR A 26 5.04 11.11 -0.40
CA TYR A 26 4.75 9.92 0.40
C TYR A 26 3.28 9.52 0.18
N PRO A 27 2.94 8.73 -0.86
CA PRO A 27 1.55 8.37 -1.16
C PRO A 27 0.86 7.54 -0.06
N ALA A 28 1.57 7.12 0.99
CA ALA A 28 1.10 6.12 1.95
C ALA A 28 0.54 6.68 3.29
N ARG A 29 0.45 8.01 3.49
CA ARG A 29 0.13 8.57 4.82
C ARG A 29 -1.33 8.97 5.05
N GLU A 30 -2.18 8.99 4.03
CA GLU A 30 -3.58 9.32 4.23
C GLU A 30 -4.38 8.13 4.77
N VAL A 31 -4.62 8.12 6.09
CA VAL A 31 -5.50 7.14 6.73
C VAL A 31 -6.94 7.65 6.66
N ARG A 32 -7.78 6.98 5.88
CA ARG A 32 -9.23 7.22 5.85
C ARG A 32 -9.95 6.26 6.80
N LYS A 33 -10.70 6.81 7.77
CA LYS A 33 -11.55 6.00 8.66
C LYS A 33 -12.82 5.57 7.94
N ILE A 34 -13.19 4.31 8.11
CA ILE A 34 -14.48 3.75 7.66
C ILE A 34 -15.20 3.13 8.85
N ASN A 35 -16.52 3.24 8.88
CA ASN A 35 -17.38 2.55 9.84
C ASN A 35 -18.10 1.42 9.12
N VAL A 36 -18.10 0.22 9.70
CA VAL A 36 -18.70 -0.98 9.12
C VAL A 36 -19.39 -1.76 10.23
N ASP A 37 -20.65 -2.11 10.01
CA ASP A 37 -21.38 -3.02 10.88
C ASP A 37 -21.11 -4.47 10.46
N MET A 38 -20.88 -5.34 11.45
CA MET A 38 -20.61 -6.76 11.24
C MET A 38 -21.52 -7.61 12.13
N PRO A 39 -22.01 -8.75 11.64
CA PRO A 39 -22.79 -9.66 12.48
C PRO A 39 -21.91 -10.25 13.60
N PRO A 40 -22.47 -10.61 14.77
CA PRO A 40 -21.69 -11.06 15.92
C PRO A 40 -20.76 -12.23 15.62
N TRP A 41 -21.23 -13.22 14.85
CA TRP A 41 -20.44 -14.40 14.49
C TRP A 41 -19.15 -14.05 13.73
N MET A 42 -19.16 -12.97 12.95
CA MET A 42 -18.00 -12.52 12.19
C MET A 42 -16.98 -11.85 13.11
N VAL A 43 -17.45 -11.05 14.05
CA VAL A 43 -16.59 -10.42 15.07
C VAL A 43 -15.91 -11.49 15.94
N ASP A 44 -16.66 -12.50 16.38
CA ASP A 44 -16.12 -13.62 17.16
C ASP A 44 -15.06 -14.42 16.39
N ALA A 45 -15.27 -14.61 15.09
CA ALA A 45 -14.29 -15.27 14.22
C ALA A 45 -13.00 -14.45 14.10
N LEU A 46 -13.12 -13.14 13.88
CA LEU A 46 -11.98 -12.22 13.79
C LEU A 46 -11.20 -12.15 15.11
N ASP A 47 -11.88 -12.16 16.25
CA ASP A 47 -11.24 -12.16 17.57
C ASP A 47 -10.46 -13.43 17.86
N ARG A 48 -11.02 -14.59 17.49
CA ARG A 48 -10.33 -15.87 17.61
C ARG A 48 -9.04 -15.86 16.80
N GLU A 49 -9.09 -15.32 15.59
CA GLU A 49 -7.94 -15.24 14.72
C GLU A 49 -6.89 -14.24 15.22
N ALA A 50 -7.33 -13.06 15.64
CA ALA A 50 -6.47 -12.05 16.24
C ALA A 50 -5.70 -12.64 17.43
N LYS A 51 -6.38 -13.41 18.30
CA LYS A 51 -5.75 -14.12 19.42
C LYS A 51 -4.79 -15.22 18.97
N ARG A 52 -5.13 -15.98 17.93
CA ARG A 52 -4.29 -17.06 17.38
C ARG A 52 -2.98 -16.53 16.82
N VAL A 53 -3.03 -15.41 16.11
CA VAL A 53 -1.86 -14.78 15.45
C VAL A 53 -1.12 -13.84 16.40
N GLY A 54 -1.76 -13.37 17.48
CA GLY A 54 -1.17 -12.45 18.44
C GLY A 54 -1.18 -10.99 17.99
N VAL A 55 -2.19 -10.59 17.22
CA VAL A 55 -2.36 -9.23 16.68
C VAL A 55 -3.73 -8.66 17.06
N THR A 56 -3.98 -7.39 16.73
CA THR A 56 -5.29 -6.78 16.96
C THR A 56 -6.30 -7.23 15.89
N ARG A 57 -7.59 -7.19 16.22
CA ARG A 57 -8.67 -7.41 15.25
C ARG A 57 -8.53 -6.54 14.00
N GLN A 58 -8.18 -5.26 14.19
CA GLN A 58 -7.94 -4.31 13.10
C GLN A 58 -6.80 -4.75 12.17
N ALA A 59 -5.74 -5.34 12.71
CA ALA A 59 -4.64 -5.87 11.90
C ALA A 59 -5.09 -7.07 11.04
N VAL A 60 -5.89 -7.99 11.60
CA VAL A 60 -6.48 -9.12 10.84
C VAL A 60 -7.36 -8.59 9.70
N ILE A 61 -8.28 -7.66 10.00
CA ILE A 61 -9.16 -7.06 8.99
C ILE A 61 -8.33 -6.42 7.86
N LYS A 62 -7.31 -5.64 8.22
CA LYS A 62 -6.46 -4.94 7.25
C LYS A 62 -5.71 -5.93 6.35
N MET A 63 -5.10 -6.96 6.93
CA MET A 63 -4.32 -7.96 6.21
C MET A 63 -5.18 -8.74 5.21
N TRP A 64 -6.31 -9.28 5.68
CA TRP A 64 -7.22 -10.05 4.82
C TRP A 64 -7.84 -9.21 3.71
N LEU A 65 -8.20 -7.96 4.00
CA LEU A 65 -8.72 -7.05 2.99
C LEU A 65 -7.66 -6.74 1.92
N ALA A 66 -6.42 -6.48 2.32
CA ALA A 66 -5.31 -6.27 1.38
C ALA A 66 -5.08 -7.49 0.50
N GLU A 67 -4.94 -8.68 1.09
CA GLU A 67 -4.76 -9.94 0.36
C GLU A 67 -5.90 -10.18 -0.66
N ARG A 68 -7.15 -9.93 -0.24
CA ARG A 68 -8.33 -10.13 -1.08
C ARG A 68 -8.40 -9.14 -2.24
N LEU A 69 -8.01 -7.89 -2.02
CA LEU A 69 -7.96 -6.83 -3.04
C LEU A 69 -6.83 -7.08 -4.03
N ASP A 70 -5.65 -7.44 -3.55
CA ASP A 70 -4.51 -7.79 -4.39
C ASP A 70 -4.86 -8.99 -5.28
N ALA A 71 -5.51 -10.01 -4.73
CA ALA A 71 -5.99 -11.15 -5.51
C ALA A 71 -7.01 -10.77 -6.60
N GLU A 72 -7.88 -9.77 -6.40
CA GLU A 72 -8.76 -9.29 -7.49
C GLU A 72 -8.00 -8.51 -8.55
N ALA A 73 -7.06 -7.66 -8.14
CA ALA A 73 -6.27 -6.87 -9.09
C ALA A 73 -5.53 -7.80 -10.05
N HIS A 74 -4.94 -8.88 -9.53
CA HIS A 74 -4.24 -9.89 -10.33
C HIS A 74 -5.18 -10.77 -11.18
N ARG A 75 -6.48 -10.88 -10.85
CA ARG A 75 -7.45 -11.59 -11.68
C ARG A 75 -7.96 -10.78 -12.87
N THR A 76 -7.89 -9.46 -12.78
CA THR A 76 -8.47 -8.54 -13.77
C THR A 76 -7.43 -8.00 -14.76
N ALA A 77 -6.14 -8.21 -14.49
CA ALA A 77 -5.01 -7.91 -15.37
C ALA A 77 -4.72 -9.07 -16.32
#